data_AF-A0A5N4C5G5-F1
#
_entry.id   AF-A0A5N4C5G5-F1
#
_cell.length_a   1.000
_cell.length_b   1.000
_cell.length_c   1.000
_cell.angle_alpha   90.00
_cell.angle_beta   90.00
_cell.angle_gamma   90.00
#
_symmetry.space_group_name_H-M   'P 1'
#
loop_
_entity.id
_entity.type
_entity.pdbx_description
1 polymer ?
#
loop_
_entity_poly.entity_id
_entity_poly.type
_entity_poly.pdbx_seq_one_letter_code
_entity_poly.pdbx_strand_id
1 'polypeptide(L)'
;MERVRMIIVQRLLGTAEFLELRDRECEHGYASAFPCMPSARLQHSKTPRMLSLAEKHSSGSSSSSTANRSTRNELEKNRRAHLRLCLGRLKDLIPLGPDCARHTTLGLLNKAKAHIKKLEEAERKSQHQQLENLEGEQRLLKP
;
A
#
# COMPACT_ATOMS: atom_id res chain seq x y z
N MET A 1 -34.10 -9.33 -16.81
CA MET A 1 -33.03 -8.65 -16.03
C MET A 1 -32.40 -9.58 -14.99
N GLU A 2 -33.17 -10.41 -14.26
CA GLU A 2 -32.63 -11.27 -13.19
C GLU A 2 -31.73 -12.41 -13.65
N ARG A 3 -32.01 -13.04 -14.81
CA ARG A 3 -31.16 -14.13 -15.35
C ARG A 3 -29.71 -13.70 -15.60
N VAL A 4 -29.50 -12.47 -16.07
CA VAL A 4 -28.15 -11.94 -16.32
C VAL A 4 -27.41 -11.69 -15.01
N ARG A 5 -28.11 -11.21 -13.97
CA ARG A 5 -27.55 -11.06 -12.62
C ARG A 5 -27.12 -12.40 -12.03
N MET A 6 -27.92 -13.45 -12.22
CA MET A 6 -27.60 -14.80 -11.73
C MET A 6 -26.33 -15.36 -12.38
N ILE A 7 -26.13 -15.14 -13.69
CA ILE A 7 -24.91 -15.57 -14.41
C ILE A 7 -23.67 -14.83 -13.90
N ILE A 8 -23.78 -13.53 -13.66
CA ILE A 8 -22.68 -12.71 -13.14
C ILE A 8 -22.27 -13.18 -11.74
N VAL A 9 -23.26 -13.44 -10.87
CA VAL A 9 -23.00 -13.93 -9.51
C VAL A 9 -22.39 -15.32 -9.52
N GLN A 10 -22.88 -16.25 -10.35
CA GLN A 10 -22.27 -17.58 -10.49
C GLN A 10 -20.82 -17.52 -11.02
N ARG A 11 -20.53 -16.61 -11.96
CA ARG A 11 -19.18 -16.40 -12.46
C ARG A 11 -18.25 -15.87 -11.36
N LEU A 12 -18.72 -14.92 -10.56
CA LEU A 12 -17.97 -14.34 -9.45
C LEU A 12 -17.66 -15.38 -8.35
N LEU A 13 -18.65 -16.20 -7.99
CA LEU A 13 -18.47 -17.28 -7.01
C LEU A 13 -17.45 -18.32 -7.51
N GLY A 14 -17.56 -18.77 -8.76
CA GLY A 14 -16.59 -19.71 -9.34
C GLY A 14 -15.16 -19.13 -9.42
N THR A 15 -15.01 -17.82 -9.66
CA THR A 15 -13.69 -17.16 -9.60
C THR A 15 -13.16 -17.02 -8.18
N ALA A 16 -14.04 -16.86 -7.18
CA ALA A 16 -13.65 -16.75 -5.77
C ALA A 16 -13.17 -18.11 -5.22
N GLU A 17 -13.89 -19.20 -5.51
CA GLU A 17 -13.46 -20.55 -5.16
C GLU A 17 -12.09 -20.89 -5.76
N PHE A 18 -11.85 -20.51 -7.02
CA PHE A 18 -10.56 -20.72 -7.68
C PHE A 18 -9.40 -19.97 -7.03
N LEU A 19 -9.65 -18.78 -6.45
CA LEU A 19 -8.63 -18.02 -5.71
C LEU A 19 -8.32 -18.65 -4.35
N GLU A 20 -9.34 -19.12 -3.62
CA GLU A 20 -9.16 -19.78 -2.31
C GLU A 20 -8.38 -21.10 -2.42
N LEU A 21 -8.53 -21.85 -3.53
CA LEU A 21 -7.73 -23.05 -3.81
C LEU A 21 -6.23 -22.72 -4.04
N ARG A 22 -5.91 -21.61 -4.72
CA ARG A 22 -4.52 -21.18 -4.94
C ARG A 22 -3.84 -20.69 -3.66
N ASP A 23 -4.57 -20.05 -2.76
CA ASP A 23 -3.99 -19.59 -1.49
C ASP A 23 -3.64 -20.78 -0.58
N ARG A 24 -4.34 -21.91 -0.70
CA ARG A 24 -4.09 -23.11 0.12
C ARG A 24 -2.99 -24.04 -0.43
N GLU A 25 -2.74 -24.03 -1.74
CA GLU A 25 -1.60 -24.73 -2.36
C GLU A 25 -0.25 -24.05 -2.09
N CYS A 26 -0.25 -22.78 -1.66
CA CYS A 26 0.97 -22.05 -1.35
C CYS A 26 1.66 -22.49 -0.03
N GLU A 27 1.01 -23.31 0.79
CA GLU A 27 1.58 -23.79 2.07
C GLU A 27 2.23 -25.18 1.99
N HIS A 28 1.94 -25.99 0.97
CA HIS A 28 2.33 -27.41 0.94
C HIS A 28 3.17 -27.81 -0.28
N GLY A 29 4.18 -27.01 -0.59
CA GLY A 29 5.22 -27.35 -1.55
C GLY A 29 6.35 -28.18 -0.92
N TYR A 30 6.25 -29.51 -1.02
CA TYR A 30 7.36 -30.48 -0.91
C TYR A 30 7.99 -30.77 0.47
N ALA A 31 7.18 -31.15 1.45
CA ALA A 31 7.65 -31.96 2.58
C ALA A 31 7.01 -33.36 2.53
N SER A 32 7.59 -34.29 1.75
CA SER A 32 7.39 -35.74 1.92
C SER A 32 8.48 -36.54 1.18
N ALA A 33 9.00 -37.57 1.87
CA ALA A 33 10.15 -38.45 1.63
C ALA A 33 11.53 -37.83 1.95
N PHE A 34 12.39 -38.32 2.86
CA PHE A 34 12.47 -39.51 3.73
C PHE A 34 13.54 -39.18 4.83
N PRO A 35 13.59 -39.84 5.99
CA PRO A 35 14.50 -39.47 7.08
C PRO A 35 15.91 -40.02 6.87
N CYS A 36 16.94 -39.22 7.09
CA CYS A 36 18.29 -39.74 7.30
C CYS A 36 19.07 -38.85 8.28
N MET A 37 19.16 -39.34 9.52
CA MET A 37 20.29 -39.09 10.41
C MET A 37 21.22 -40.32 10.33
N PRO A 38 22.46 -40.29 10.83
CA PRO A 38 23.42 -39.18 10.94
C PRO A 38 24.81 -39.60 10.38
N SER A 39 25.68 -38.66 10.05
CA SER A 39 27.12 -38.99 10.04
C SER A 39 27.99 -37.86 10.58
N ALA A 40 28.78 -38.27 11.57
CA ALA A 40 29.70 -37.49 12.35
C ALA A 40 30.77 -36.79 11.50
N ARG A 41 31.21 -35.60 11.93
CA ARG A 41 32.55 -35.38 12.53
C ARG A 41 32.91 -33.88 12.52
N LEU A 42 33.36 -33.43 13.70
CA LEU A 42 34.40 -32.44 14.00
C LEU A 42 34.38 -31.10 13.21
N GLN A 43 33.96 -30.00 13.84
CA GLN A 43 34.77 -29.09 14.68
C GLN A 43 35.68 -28.12 13.89
N HIS A 44 35.43 -26.83 14.16
CA HIS A 44 36.37 -25.72 14.22
C HIS A 44 36.80 -24.95 12.94
N SER A 45 36.19 -23.76 12.81
CA SER A 45 36.85 -22.44 12.93
C SER A 45 37.79 -21.91 11.82
N LYS A 46 37.37 -20.72 11.33
CA LYS A 46 38.14 -19.57 10.79
C LYS A 46 38.30 -19.47 9.26
N THR A 47 37.62 -18.44 8.75
CA THR A 47 37.89 -17.73 7.49
C THR A 47 39.29 -17.10 7.48
N PRO A 48 39.87 -16.85 6.30
CA PRO A 48 39.86 -15.47 5.81
C PRO A 48 39.56 -15.32 4.32
N ARG A 49 39.19 -14.08 3.96
CA ARG A 49 38.76 -13.57 2.66
C ARG A 49 39.89 -13.61 1.61
N MET A 50 39.56 -13.94 0.36
CA MET A 50 39.57 -13.02 -0.81
C MET A 50 39.71 -13.76 -2.15
N LEU A 51 38.88 -13.32 -3.11
CA LEU A 51 39.04 -13.35 -4.57
C LEU A 51 39.44 -14.67 -5.23
N SER A 52 38.45 -15.38 -5.76
CA SER A 52 38.65 -16.13 -7.01
C SER A 52 37.37 -16.15 -7.84
N LEU A 53 37.54 -15.71 -9.08
CA LEU A 53 36.72 -16.06 -10.22
C LEU A 53 36.60 -17.59 -10.24
N ALA A 54 35.44 -18.10 -9.88
CA ALA A 54 35.11 -19.51 -9.98
C ALA A 54 33.64 -19.61 -10.37
N GLU A 55 33.40 -19.95 -11.64
CA GLU A 55 32.22 -20.73 -11.97
C GLU A 55 32.19 -21.93 -11.02
N LYS A 56 31.25 -21.91 -10.09
CA LYS A 56 30.91 -23.08 -9.29
C LYS A 56 29.41 -23.24 -9.30
N HIS A 57 28.99 -24.20 -10.09
CA HIS A 57 27.79 -24.97 -9.85
C HIS A 57 27.84 -25.51 -8.42
N SER A 58 27.09 -24.87 -7.52
CA SER A 58 26.64 -25.46 -6.26
C SER A 58 25.16 -25.10 -6.08
N SER A 59 24.35 -25.98 -6.65
CA SER A 59 22.92 -26.13 -6.42
C SER A 59 22.58 -26.17 -4.93
N GLY A 60 21.59 -25.36 -4.52
CA GLY A 60 20.61 -25.87 -3.55
C GLY A 60 20.17 -25.00 -2.37
N SER A 61 20.43 -23.69 -2.29
CA SER A 61 19.74 -22.86 -1.28
C SER A 61 19.74 -21.32 -1.47
N SER A 62 20.51 -20.78 -2.41
CA SER A 62 20.65 -19.32 -2.59
C SER A 62 19.61 -18.69 -3.53
N SER A 63 18.98 -19.48 -4.40
CA SER A 63 17.99 -19.00 -5.39
C SER A 63 16.66 -18.57 -4.75
N SER A 64 16.20 -19.24 -3.68
CA SER A 64 14.98 -18.87 -2.97
C SER A 64 15.13 -17.52 -2.25
N SER A 65 16.30 -17.25 -1.66
CA SER A 65 16.58 -15.98 -0.99
C SER A 65 16.71 -14.79 -1.96
N THR A 66 17.21 -15.03 -3.18
CA THR A 66 17.25 -14.00 -4.24
C THR A 66 15.87 -13.77 -4.86
N ALA A 67 15.08 -14.83 -5.09
CA ALA A 67 13.69 -14.74 -5.53
C ALA A 67 12.80 -14.03 -4.48
N ASN A 68 13.02 -14.28 -3.19
CA ASN A 68 12.29 -13.60 -2.12
C ASN A 68 12.65 -12.11 -2.03
N ARG A 69 13.91 -11.75 -2.30
CA ARG A 69 14.33 -10.33 -2.38
C ARG A 69 13.73 -9.62 -3.59
N SER A 70 13.67 -10.26 -4.75
CA SER A 70 13.06 -9.66 -5.94
C SER A 70 11.56 -9.45 -5.74
N THR A 71 10.82 -10.44 -5.21
CA THR A 71 9.40 -10.30 -4.88
C THR A 71 9.16 -9.15 -3.91
N ARG A 72 9.94 -9.05 -2.82
CA ARG A 72 9.86 -7.92 -1.87
C ARG A 72 10.10 -6.57 -2.55
N ASN A 73 11.08 -6.48 -3.45
CA ASN A 73 11.40 -5.24 -4.16
C ASN A 73 10.28 -4.81 -5.10
N GLU A 74 9.65 -5.75 -5.81
CA GLU A 74 8.50 -5.46 -6.67
C GLU A 74 7.29 -4.98 -5.87
N LEU A 75 7.01 -5.61 -4.72
CA LEU A 75 5.96 -5.14 -3.80
C LEU A 75 6.23 -3.70 -3.30
N GLU A 76 7.48 -3.39 -2.92
CA GLU A 76 7.84 -2.04 -2.47
C GLU A 76 7.79 -1.01 -3.60
N LYS A 77 8.17 -1.38 -4.84
CA LYS A 77 8.00 -0.52 -6.02
C LYS A 77 6.52 -0.22 -6.26
N ASN A 78 5.66 -1.23 -6.22
CA ASN A 78 4.22 -1.05 -6.37
C ASN A 78 3.65 -0.13 -5.27
N ARG A 79 4.01 -0.38 -4.00
CA ARG A 79 3.62 0.47 -2.87
C ARG A 79 4.06 1.92 -3.07
N ARG A 80 5.28 2.15 -3.56
CA ARG A 80 5.79 3.50 -3.87
C ARG A 80 5.06 4.16 -5.04
N ALA A 81 4.68 3.40 -6.06
CA ALA A 81 3.87 3.91 -7.17
C ALA A 81 2.49 4.37 -6.69
N HIS A 82 1.82 3.56 -5.86
CA HIS A 82 0.55 3.93 -5.23
C HIS A 82 0.69 5.21 -4.38
N LEU A 83 1.73 5.29 -3.54
CA LEU A 83 1.98 6.48 -2.73
C LEU A 83 2.15 7.74 -3.60
N ARG A 84 2.90 7.64 -4.70
CA ARG A 84 3.08 8.77 -5.64
C ARG A 84 1.75 9.20 -6.25
N LEU A 85 0.87 8.25 -6.59
CA LEU A 85 -0.46 8.54 -7.11
C LEU A 85 -1.33 9.26 -6.08
N CYS A 86 -1.34 8.79 -4.82
CA CYS A 86 -2.06 9.46 -3.72
C CYS A 86 -1.55 10.90 -3.51
N LEU A 87 -0.23 11.09 -3.49
CA LEU A 87 0.37 12.42 -3.36
C LEU A 87 0.09 13.30 -4.58
N GLY A 88 -0.06 12.72 -5.78
CA GLY A 88 -0.50 13.42 -6.98
C GLY A 88 -1.91 14.00 -6.79
N ARG A 89 -2.88 13.14 -6.48
CA ARG A 89 -4.28 13.57 -6.23
C ARG A 89 -4.39 14.60 -5.11
N LEU A 90 -3.59 14.45 -4.06
CA LEU A 90 -3.58 15.41 -2.95
C LEU A 90 -3.17 16.81 -3.41
N LYS A 91 -2.27 16.94 -4.39
CA LYS A 91 -1.87 18.25 -4.91
C LYS A 91 -2.99 18.94 -5.65
N ASP A 92 -3.78 18.19 -6.41
CA ASP A 92 -4.90 18.75 -7.19
C ASP A 92 -5.99 19.34 -6.27
N LEU A 93 -6.13 18.81 -5.06
CA LEU A 93 -7.11 19.27 -4.06
C LEU A 93 -6.63 20.45 -3.22
N ILE A 94 -5.32 20.70 -3.17
CA ILE A 94 -4.76 21.78 -2.35
C ILE A 94 -4.49 22.97 -3.27
N PRO A 95 -4.89 24.20 -2.89
CA PRO A 95 -4.55 25.41 -3.62
C PRO A 95 -3.07 25.71 -3.46
N LEU A 96 -2.25 24.98 -4.22
CA LEU A 96 -0.82 25.17 -4.29
C LEU A 96 -0.59 26.10 -5.49
N GLY A 97 -0.16 27.34 -5.22
CA GLY A 97 0.14 28.32 -6.27
C GLY A 97 1.20 27.83 -7.28
N PRO A 98 1.46 28.58 -8.35
CA PRO A 98 2.30 28.15 -9.49
C PRO A 98 3.74 27.71 -9.13
N ASP A 99 4.23 27.97 -7.92
CA ASP A 99 5.54 27.52 -7.42
C ASP A 99 5.62 26.03 -7.04
N CYS A 100 4.64 25.22 -7.47
CA CYS A 100 4.57 23.78 -7.18
C CYS A 100 5.67 22.92 -7.78
N ALA A 101 6.48 23.45 -8.70
CA ALA A 101 7.50 22.67 -9.40
C ALA A 101 8.48 21.95 -8.44
N ARG A 102 8.62 22.42 -7.19
CA ARG A 102 9.45 21.79 -6.12
C ARG A 102 8.71 21.61 -4.79
N HIS A 103 7.53 20.97 -4.78
CA HIS A 103 6.93 20.59 -3.51
C HIS A 103 7.71 19.42 -2.85
N THR A 104 8.01 19.51 -1.56
CA THR A 104 8.47 18.35 -0.77
C THR A 104 7.25 17.59 -0.24
N THR A 105 7.38 16.28 0.05
CA THR A 105 6.28 15.49 0.62
C THR A 105 5.79 16.10 1.94
N LEU A 106 6.72 16.51 2.81
CA LEU A 106 6.39 17.17 4.07
C LEU A 106 5.67 18.50 3.86
N GLY A 107 6.15 19.33 2.94
CA GLY A 107 5.54 20.63 2.63
C GLY A 107 4.11 20.49 2.11
N LEU A 108 3.86 19.47 1.28
CA LEU A 108 2.52 19.14 0.80
C LEU A 108 1.58 18.77 1.95
N LEU A 109 2.02 17.87 2.84
CA LEU A 109 1.21 17.42 3.98
C LEU A 109 0.90 18.57 4.95
N ASN A 110 1.88 19.44 5.23
CA ASN A 110 1.68 20.60 6.09
C ASN A 110 0.68 21.59 5.48
N LYS A 111 0.76 21.85 4.17
CA LYS A 111 -0.21 22.69 3.45
C LYS A 111 -1.60 22.05 3.42
N ALA A 112 -1.70 20.74 3.25
CA ALA A 112 -2.97 20.01 3.32
C ALA A 112 -3.66 20.23 4.68
N LYS A 113 -2.91 20.05 5.76
CA LYS A 113 -3.39 20.26 7.13
C LYS A 113 -3.86 21.70 7.36
N ALA A 114 -3.09 22.68 6.88
CA ALA A 114 -3.46 24.09 6.97
C ALA A 114 -4.72 24.40 6.14
N HIS A 115 -4.86 23.81 4.97
CA HIS A 115 -6.02 24.00 4.10
C HIS A 115 -7.31 23.46 4.74
N ILE A 116 -7.27 22.25 5.31
CA ILE A 116 -8.40 21.67 6.07
C ILE A 116 -8.82 22.63 7.20
N LYS A 117 -7.87 23.07 8.02
CA LYS A 117 -8.15 24.00 9.12
C LYS A 117 -8.79 25.31 8.65
N LYS A 118 -8.34 25.85 7.51
CA LYS A 118 -8.90 27.07 6.92
C LYS A 118 -10.34 26.86 6.46
N LEU A 119 -10.64 25.72 5.85
CA LEU A 119 -12.00 25.38 5.42
C LEU A 119 -12.94 25.24 6.61
N GLU A 120 -12.52 24.55 7.68
CA GLU A 120 -13.29 24.40 8.92
C GLU A 120 -13.56 25.76 9.60
N GLU A 121 -12.58 26.67 9.61
CA GLU A 121 -12.75 28.02 10.13
C GLU A 121 -13.72 28.87 9.30
N ALA A 122 -13.65 28.76 7.98
CA ALA A 122 -14.56 29.46 7.08
C ALA A 122 -15.99 28.95 7.24
N GLU A 123 -16.18 27.63 7.35
CA GLU A 123 -17.48 27.01 7.59
C GLU A 123 -18.10 27.49 8.91
N ARG A 124 -17.34 27.46 10.02
CA ARG A 124 -17.84 27.95 11.32
C ARG A 124 -18.23 29.42 11.28
N LYS A 125 -17.43 30.26 10.61
CA LYS A 125 -17.74 31.69 10.46
C LYS A 125 -19.00 31.91 9.63
N SER A 126 -19.15 31.17 8.52
CA SER A 126 -20.34 31.22 7.68
C SER A 126 -21.58 30.81 8.47
N GLN A 127 -21.52 29.70 9.22
CA GLN A 127 -22.62 29.26 10.06
C GLN A 127 -22.99 30.31 11.12
N HIS A 128 -22.00 30.90 11.78
CA HIS A 128 -22.24 31.95 12.77
C HIS A 128 -22.90 33.18 12.14
N GLN A 129 -22.38 33.66 11.00
CA GLN A 129 -22.97 34.79 10.27
C GLN A 129 -24.38 34.49 9.78
N GLN A 130 -24.64 33.27 9.29
CA GLN A 130 -25.97 32.85 8.88
C GLN A 130 -26.95 32.88 10.05
N LEU A 131 -26.54 32.40 11.23
CA LEU A 131 -27.36 32.46 12.44
C LEU A 131 -27.63 33.91 12.87
N GLU A 132 -26.62 34.78 12.90
CA GLU A 132 -26.79 36.19 13.25
C GLU A 132 -27.74 36.92 12.27
N ASN A 133 -27.62 36.66 10.97
CA ASN A 133 -28.49 37.23 9.96
C ASN A 133 -29.95 36.77 10.16
N LEU A 134 -30.16 35.47 10.40
CA LEU A 134 -31.48 34.89 10.66
C LEU A 134 -32.09 35.45 11.96
N GLU A 135 -31.30 35.65 13.00
CA GLU A 135 -31.77 36.28 14.24
C GLU A 135 -32.14 37.76 14.04
N GLY A 136 -31.38 38.48 13.23
CA GLY A 136 -31.69 39.86 12.83
C GLY A 136 -33.00 39.96 12.05
N GLU A 137 -33.19 39.10 11.04
CA GLU A 137 -34.43 38.99 10.28
C GLU A 137 -35.61 38.60 11.17
N GLN A 138 -35.44 37.64 12.08
CA GLN A 138 -36.49 37.24 13.02
C GLN A 138 -36.89 38.36 13.99
N ARG A 139 -35.98 39.28 14.34
CA ARG A 139 -36.33 40.46 15.15
C ARG A 139 -37.10 41.51 14.34
N LEU A 140 -36.80 41.64 13.05
CA LEU A 140 -37.51 42.54 12.13
C LEU A 140 -38.92 42.03 11.78
N LEU A 141 -39.11 40.71 11.79
CA LEU A 141 -40.38 40.04 11.43
C LEU A 141 -41.30 39.75 12.61
N LYS A 142 -40.88 40.01 13.86
CA LYS A 142 -41.75 39.91 15.04
C LYS A 142 -42.53 41.24 15.20
N PRO A 143 -43.87 41.23 15.09
CA PRO A 143 -44.71 42.42 15.24
C PRO A 143 -44.70 42.99 16.67
#